data_AF-A0A2E3US70-F1
#
_entry.id   AF-A0A2E3US70-F1
#
_cell.length_a   1.000
_cell.length_b   1.000
_cell.length_c   1.000
_cell.angle_alpha   90.00
_cell.angle_beta   90.00
_cell.angle_gamma   90.00
#
_symmetry.space_group_name_H-M   'P 1'
#
loop_
_entity.id
_entity.type
_entity.pdbx_description
1 polymer ?
#
loop_
_entity_poly.entity_id
_entity_poly.type
_entity_poly.pdbx_seq_one_letter_code
_entity_poly.pdbx_strand_id
1 'polypeptide(L)' 'MKKFTEMAVGEYGQMTEEEKRASIIEILSSLNPDTKEEMKQLFSERSLEELERFVKNLVTSPLFDQITKEN' A
#
# COMPACT_ATOMS: atom_id res chain seq x y z
N MET A 1 -2.80 12.44 0.84
CA MET A 1 -2.58 11.15 1.51
C MET A 1 -3.45 10.90 2.76
N LYS A 2 -4.38 11.79 3.15
CA LYS A 2 -5.18 11.62 4.39
C LYS A 2 -6.24 10.51 4.37
N LYS A 3 -6.68 10.01 3.19
CA LYS A 3 -7.89 9.17 3.11
C LYS A 3 -7.72 7.70 3.51
N PHE A 4 -6.51 7.15 3.48
CA PHE A 4 -6.28 5.72 3.76
C PHE A 4 -5.82 5.43 5.19
N THR A 5 -5.04 6.33 5.79
CA THR A 5 -4.64 6.22 7.19
C THR A 5 -5.80 6.37 8.18
N GLU A 6 -6.94 6.90 7.72
CA GLU A 6 -8.18 7.03 8.50
C GLU A 6 -9.22 5.94 8.15
N MET A 7 -8.96 5.07 7.16
CA MET A 7 -9.91 4.06 6.75
C MET A 7 -10.00 2.96 7.81
N ALA A 8 -11.20 2.74 8.35
CA ALA A 8 -11.39 1.73 9.37
C ALA A 8 -11.18 0.33 8.78
N VAL A 9 -10.59 -0.60 9.55
CA VAL A 9 -10.37 -2.00 9.12
C VAL A 9 -11.68 -2.66 8.63
N GLY A 10 -12.83 -2.23 9.16
CA GLY A 10 -14.15 -2.67 8.70
C GLY A 10 -14.56 -2.17 7.31
N GLU A 11 -14.09 -1.00 6.90
CA GLU A 11 -14.35 -0.43 5.56
C GLU A 11 -13.53 -1.17 4.49
N TYR A 12 -12.27 -1.50 4.79
CA TYR A 12 -11.45 -2.34 3.89
C TYR A 12 -12.08 -3.72 3.67
N GLY A 13 -12.67 -4.33 4.72
CA GLY A 13 -13.32 -5.63 4.63
C GLY A 13 -14.52 -5.69 3.66
N GLN A 14 -15.19 -4.55 3.44
CA GLN A 14 -16.37 -4.44 2.58
C GLN A 14 -16.07 -4.02 1.13
N MET A 15 -14.81 -3.65 0.83
CA MET A 15 -14.39 -3.27 -0.52
C MET A 15 -14.30 -4.48 -1.45
N THR A 16 -14.58 -4.23 -2.72
CA THR A 16 -14.32 -5.17 -3.81
C THR A 16 -12.82 -5.42 -3.98
N GLU A 17 -12.46 -6.53 -4.64
CA GLU A 17 -11.05 -6.88 -4.90
C GLU A 17 -10.30 -5.78 -5.65
N GLU A 18 -10.95 -5.15 -6.63
CA GLU A 18 -10.38 -4.06 -7.42
C GLU A 18 -10.13 -2.80 -6.59
N GLU A 19 -11.08 -2.45 -5.71
CA GLU A 19 -10.94 -1.31 -4.80
C GLU A 19 -9.82 -1.54 -3.77
N LYS A 20 -9.75 -2.74 -3.19
CA LYS A 20 -8.67 -3.13 -2.26
C LYS A 20 -7.31 -3.00 -2.95
N ARG A 21 -7.19 -3.56 -4.15
CA ARG A 21 -5.97 -3.54 -4.94
C ARG A 21 -5.56 -2.10 -5.29
N ALA A 22 -6.49 -1.30 -5.81
CA ALA A 22 -6.22 0.09 -6.16
C ALA A 22 -5.68 0.88 -4.96
N SER A 23 -6.23 0.63 -3.76
CA SER A 23 -5.76 1.34 -2.59
C SER A 23 -4.40 0.90 -2.06
N ILE A 24 -4.10 -0.41 -2.07
CA ILE A 24 -2.77 -0.89 -1.68
C ILE A 24 -1.72 -0.32 -2.62
N ILE A 25 -2.01 -0.31 -3.94
CA ILE A 25 -1.12 0.29 -4.94
C ILE A 25 -0.87 1.77 -4.61
N GLU A 26 -1.90 2.52 -4.23
CA GLU A 26 -1.76 3.93 -3.87
C GLU A 26 -0.86 4.12 -2.64
N ILE A 27 -1.02 3.29 -1.60
CA ILE A 27 -0.17 3.31 -0.40
C ILE A 27 1.27 2.99 -0.77
N LEU A 28 1.52 1.86 -1.45
CA LEU A 28 2.86 1.41 -1.78
C LEU A 28 3.60 2.43 -2.67
N SER A 29 2.90 3.01 -3.64
CA SER A 29 3.47 4.02 -4.53
C SER A 29 3.66 5.38 -3.85
N SER A 30 3.02 5.62 -2.70
CA SER A 30 3.20 6.84 -1.91
C SER A 30 4.43 6.82 -1.00
N LEU A 31 5.01 5.64 -0.76
CA LEU A 31 6.22 5.47 0.05
C LEU A 31 7.47 6.05 -0.62
N ASN A 32 7.49 6.09 -1.95
CA ASN A 32 8.54 6.75 -2.71
C ASN A 32 7.93 7.64 -3.80
N PRO A 33 7.81 8.96 -3.55
CA PRO A 33 7.18 9.89 -4.49
C PRO A 33 7.96 10.04 -5.79
N ASP A 34 9.28 9.86 -5.78
CA ASP A 34 10.15 10.03 -6.96
C ASP A 34 9.90 8.95 -8.01
N THR A 35 9.47 7.76 -7.59
CA THR A 35 9.22 6.60 -8.47
C THR A 35 7.75 6.17 -8.48
N LYS A 36 6.83 7.07 -8.10
CA LYS A 36 5.42 6.74 -7.87
C LYS A 36 4.75 6.12 -9.10
N GLU A 37 5.02 6.63 -10.29
CA GLU A 37 4.37 6.14 -11.52
C GLU A 37 4.95 4.79 -11.98
N GLU A 38 6.27 4.56 -11.87
CA GLU A 38 6.84 3.23 -12.16
C GLU A 38 6.37 2.19 -11.13
N MET A 39 6.27 2.57 -9.85
CA MET A 39 5.76 1.70 -8.81
C MET A 39 4.29 1.32 -9.03
N LYS A 40 3.43 2.27 -9.42
CA LYS A 40 2.03 1.96 -9.78
C LYS A 40 1.95 0.92 -10.89
N GLN A 41 2.76 1.05 -11.94
CA GLN A 41 2.78 0.07 -13.03
C GLN A 41 3.23 -1.30 -12.52
N LEU A 42 4.33 -1.37 -11.77
CA LEU A 42 4.85 -2.61 -11.20
C LEU A 42 3.83 -3.33 -10.30
N PHE A 43 3.11 -2.59 -9.45
CA PHE A 43 2.11 -3.18 -8.56
C PHE A 43 0.79 -3.49 -9.27
N SER A 44 0.50 -2.83 -10.39
CA SER A 44 -0.66 -3.16 -11.22
C SER A 44 -0.52 -4.50 -11.94
N GLU A 45 0.67 -5.09 -12.04
CA GLU A 45 0.83 -6.44 -12.60
C GLU A 45 0.71 -7.54 -11.53
N ARG A 46 0.59 -7.18 -10.25
CA ARG A 46 0.55 -8.12 -9.11
C ARG A 46 -0.87 -8.47 -8.71
N SER A 47 -1.03 -9.67 -8.16
CA SER A 47 -2.30 -10.11 -7.56
C SER A 47 -2.57 -9.39 -6.24
N LEU A 48 -3.84 -9.34 -5.81
CA LEU A 48 -4.19 -8.75 -4.52
C LEU A 48 -3.46 -9.45 -3.36
N GLU A 49 -3.38 -10.77 -3.40
CA GLU A 49 -2.73 -11.57 -2.34
C GLU A 49 -1.22 -11.23 -2.22
N GLU A 50 -0.53 -11.06 -3.36
CA GLU A 50 0.88 -10.64 -3.37
C GLU A 50 1.05 -9.25 -2.75
N LEU A 51 0.16 -8.31 -3.09
CA LEU A 51 0.17 -6.95 -2.59
C LEU A 51 -0.10 -6.90 -1.08
N GLU A 52 -1.10 -7.64 -0.59
CA GLU A 52 -1.41 -7.75 0.83
C GLU A 52 -0.25 -8.37 1.62
N ARG A 53 0.38 -9.41 1.07
CA ARG A 53 1.57 -10.01 1.67
C ARG A 53 2.75 -9.05 1.71
N PHE A 54 2.94 -8.26 0.65
CA PHE A 54 4.00 -7.27 0.57
C PHE A 54 3.80 -6.17 1.63
N VAL A 55 2.59 -5.60 1.73
CA VAL A 55 2.26 -4.62 2.76
C VAL A 55 2.47 -5.20 4.15
N LYS A 56 2.01 -6.44 4.40
CA LYS A 56 2.19 -7.11 5.69
C LYS A 56 3.67 -7.26 6.05
N ASN A 57 4.50 -7.71 5.12
CA ASN A 57 5.94 -7.86 5.33
C ASN A 57 6.63 -6.51 5.51
N LEU A 58 6.13 -5.48 4.82
CA LEU A 58 6.64 -4.13 4.96
C LEU A 58 6.36 -3.59 6.36
N VAL A 59 5.11 -3.61 6.84
CA VAL A 59 4.75 -3.05 8.16
C VAL A 59 5.30 -3.84 9.34
N THR A 60 5.60 -5.13 9.16
CA THR A 60 6.28 -5.93 10.19
C THR A 60 7.79 -5.85 10.10
N SER A 61 8.34 -5.21 9.06
CA SER A 61 9.77 -5.02 8.92
C SER A 61 10.26 -3.99 9.93
N PRO A 62 11.34 -4.27 10.68
CA PRO A 62 11.95 -3.28 11.57
C PRO A 62 12.51 -2.05 10.82
N LEU A 63 12.63 -2.13 9.49
CA LEU A 63 13.02 -1.01 8.63
C LEU A 63 11.86 -0.04 8.34
N PHE A 64 10.61 -0.45 8.52
CA PHE A 64 9.44 0.40 8.25
C PHE A 64 9.40 1.63 9.17
N ASP A 65 9.73 1.44 10.44
CA ASP A 65 9.85 2.54 11.42
C ASP A 65 10.96 3.53 11.05
N GLN A 66 11.96 3.12 10.27
CA GLN A 66 13.01 4.01 9.78
C GLN A 66 12.54 4.78 8.54
N ILE A 67 11.90 4.09 7.59
CA ILE A 67 11.37 4.67 6.34
C ILE A 67 10.29 5.73 6.62
N THR A 68 9.45 5.50 7.64
CA THR A 68 8.37 6.42 8.04
C THR A 68 8.81 7.57 8.94
N LYS A 69 10.02 7.53 9.51
CA LYS A 69 10.59 8.64 10.30
C LYS A 69 11.45 9.61 9.48
N GLU A 70 11.96 9.16 8.34
CA GLU A 70 12.77 9.99 7.43
C GLU A 70 11.93 10.73 6.36
N ASN A 71 10.63 10.43 6.22
CA ASN A 71 9.66 11.14 5.36
C ASN A 71 8.64 11.93 6.19
#